data_AF-A0A257VJ89-F1
#
_entry.id   AF-A0A257VJ89-F1
#
_cell.length_a   1.000
_cell.length_b   1.000
_cell.length_c   1.000
_cell.angle_alpha   90.00
_cell.angle_beta   90.00
_cell.angle_gamma   90.00
#
_symmetry.space_group_name_H-M   'P 1'
#
loop_
_entity.id
_entity.type
_entity.pdbx_description
1 polymer ?
#
loop_
_entity_poly.entity_id
_entity_poly.type
_entity_poly.pdbx_seq_one_letter_code
_entity_poly.pdbx_strand_id
1 'polypeptide(L)' 'MKLALVVITIAVFYVLHQDWWNWSAARPLAFGFLPVGLWYHALYTIAAALLMAALVRWCWPSGLERDE' A
#
# COMPACT_ATOMS: atom_id res chain seq x y z
N MET A 1 13.64 -0.96 17.01
CA MET A 1 12.58 -1.91 16.56
C MET A 1 11.49 -1.24 15.73
N LYS A 2 10.88 -0.11 16.16
CA LYS A 2 9.81 0.57 15.40
C LYS A 2 10.21 1.01 13.98
N LEU A 3 11.40 1.60 13.81
CA LEU A 3 11.88 2.03 12.49
C LEU A 3 12.09 0.85 11.53
N ALA A 4 12.73 -0.22 11.98
CA ALA A 4 12.94 -1.42 11.18
C ALA A 4 11.61 -2.02 10.71
N LEU A 5 10.60 -2.07 11.59
CA LEU A 5 9.25 -2.51 11.23
C LEU A 5 8.67 -1.65 10.12
N VAL A 6 8.70 -0.31 10.26
CA VAL A 6 8.19 0.63 9.25
C VAL A 6 8.89 0.45 7.91
N VAL A 7 10.22 0.35 7.91
CA VAL A 7 11.02 0.15 6.70
C VAL A 7 10.66 -1.18 6.02
N ILE A 8 10.55 -2.26 6.80
CA ILE A 8 10.17 -3.57 6.27
C ILE A 8 8.75 -3.52 5.67
N THR A 9 7.80 -2.89 6.36
CA THR A 9 6.42 -2.74 5.85
C THR A 9 6.41 -1.98 4.52
N ILE A 10 7.13 -0.86 4.41
CA ILE A 10 7.23 -0.09 3.16
C ILE A 10 7.88 -0.92 2.07
N ALA A 11 8.96 -1.64 2.37
CA ALA A 11 9.64 -2.50 1.40
C ALA A 11 8.72 -3.62 0.88
N VAL A 12 7.94 -4.25 1.78
CA VAL A 12 6.94 -5.25 1.39
C VAL A 12 5.89 -4.64 0.45
N PHE A 13 5.36 -3.45 0.76
CA PHE A 13 4.43 -2.76 -0.13
C PHE A 13 5.06 -2.49 -1.51
N TYR A 14 6.31 -2.04 -1.58
CA TYR A 14 7.02 -1.85 -2.83
C TYR A 14 7.14 -3.11 -3.68
N VAL A 15 7.48 -4.25 -3.06
CA VAL A 15 7.52 -5.54 -3.75
C VAL A 15 6.12 -5.94 -4.20
N LEU A 16 5.11 -5.75 -3.35
CA LEU A 16 3.73 -6.05 -3.66
C LEU A 16 3.18 -5.20 -4.82
N HIS A 17 3.68 -3.99 -5.00
CA HIS A 17 3.28 -3.09 -6.07
C HIS A 17 3.72 -3.58 -7.46
N GLN A 18 4.79 -4.37 -7.54
CA GLN A 18 5.33 -4.84 -8.82
C GLN A 18 4.36 -5.78 -9.58
N ASP A 19 3.46 -6.46 -8.86
CA ASP A 19 2.38 -7.30 -9.41
C ASP A 19 2.84 -8.27 -10.53
N TRP A 20 4.03 -8.86 -10.40
CA TRP A 20 4.57 -9.77 -11.43
C TRP A 20 3.72 -11.02 -11.64
N TRP A 21 2.94 -11.43 -10.65
CA TRP A 21 2.13 -12.65 -10.71
C TRP A 21 0.82 -12.48 -11.50
N ASN A 22 0.17 -11.31 -11.46
CA ASN A 22 -1.04 -11.08 -12.26
C ASN A 22 -0.76 -10.43 -13.61
N TRP A 23 0.49 -9.99 -13.88
CA TRP A 23 0.87 -9.26 -15.09
C TRP A 23 0.39 -9.90 -16.40
N SER A 24 0.43 -11.23 -16.48
CA SER A 24 0.03 -11.99 -17.67
C SER A 24 -1.37 -12.59 -17.58
N ALA A 25 -2.10 -12.33 -16.50
CA ALA A 25 -3.37 -12.99 -16.19
C ALA A 25 -4.55 -12.02 -16.29
N ALA A 26 -5.32 -12.13 -17.38
CA ALA A 26 -6.59 -11.43 -17.51
C ALA A 26 -7.75 -12.16 -16.81
N ARG A 27 -7.59 -13.45 -16.50
CA ARG A 27 -8.59 -14.30 -15.84
C ARG A 27 -8.06 -14.84 -14.51
N PRO A 28 -8.92 -15.10 -13.52
CA PRO A 28 -10.38 -14.94 -13.56
C PRO A 28 -10.81 -13.46 -13.54
N LEU A 29 -12.03 -13.20 -14.02
CA LEU A 29 -12.66 -11.89 -13.92
C LEU A 29 -13.43 -11.81 -12.60
N ALA A 30 -13.06 -10.90 -11.71
CA ALA A 30 -13.86 -10.52 -10.57
C ALA A 30 -15.18 -9.89 -11.06
N PHE A 31 -16.30 -10.28 -10.45
CA PHE A 31 -17.66 -9.83 -10.82
C PHE A 31 -18.03 -10.02 -12.30
N GLY A 32 -17.31 -10.89 -13.02
CA GLY A 32 -17.56 -11.18 -14.44
C GLY A 32 -16.98 -10.18 -15.44
N PHE A 33 -16.36 -9.07 -15.01
CA PHE A 33 -15.80 -8.06 -15.92
C PHE A 33 -14.43 -7.51 -15.53
N LEU A 34 -14.02 -7.63 -14.26
CA LEU A 34 -12.82 -6.98 -13.75
C LEU A 34 -11.64 -7.96 -13.73
N PRO A 35 -10.55 -7.74 -14.50
CA PRO A 35 -9.37 -8.59 -14.47
C PRO A 35 -8.75 -8.69 -13.07
N VAL A 36 -8.19 -9.86 -12.75
CA VAL A 36 -7.60 -10.15 -11.43
C VAL A 36 -6.50 -9.15 -11.04
N GLY A 37 -5.64 -8.73 -11.98
CA GLY A 37 -4.62 -7.70 -11.71
C GLY A 37 -5.22 -6.33 -11.35
N LEU A 38 -6.30 -5.92 -12.03
CA LEU A 38 -7.00 -4.67 -11.71
C LEU A 38 -7.68 -4.74 -10.33
N TRP A 39 -8.32 -5.87 -10.03
CA TRP A 39 -8.91 -6.09 -8.70
C TRP A 39 -7.83 -6.05 -7.59
N TYR A 40 -6.70 -6.71 -7.83
CA TYR A 40 -5.56 -6.68 -6.92
C TYR A 40 -5.06 -5.25 -6.68
N HIS A 41 -4.87 -4.45 -7.74
CA HIS A 41 -4.45 -3.07 -7.59
C HIS A 41 -5.48 -2.18 -6.89
N ALA A 42 -6.78 -2.40 -7.09
CA ALA A 42 -7.82 -1.70 -6.35
C ALA A 42 -7.68 -1.93 -4.82
N LEU A 43 -7.49 -3.18 -4.41
CA LEU A 43 -7.24 -3.51 -2.99
C LEU A 43 -5.91 -2.95 -2.50
N TYR A 44 -4.86 -3.04 -3.32
CA TYR A 44 -3.53 -2.51 -2.99
C TYR A 44 -3.56 -1.00 -2.74
N THR A 45 -4.28 -0.22 -3.56
CA THR A 45 -4.41 1.23 -3.37
C THR A 45 -5.12 1.60 -2.07
N ILE A 46 -6.19 0.88 -1.70
CA ILE A 46 -6.85 1.04 -0.39
C ILE A 46 -5.86 0.73 0.74
N ALA A 47 -5.14 -0.38 0.65
CA ALA A 47 -4.15 -0.75 1.65
C ALA A 47 -3.03 0.30 1.77
N ALA A 48 -2.57 0.86 0.65
CA ALA A 48 -1.54 1.90 0.63
C ALA A 48 -2.04 3.21 1.27
N ALA A 49 -3.28 3.60 1.00
CA ALA A 49 -3.89 4.77 1.65
C ALA A 49 -4.00 4.58 3.17
N LEU A 50 -4.40 3.39 3.63
CA LEU A 50 -4.44 3.05 5.06
C LEU A 50 -3.04 3.05 5.68
N LEU A 51 -2.03 2.51 4.99
CA LEU A 51 -0.64 2.55 5.43
C LEU A 51 -0.18 4.00 5.61
N MET A 52 -0.44 4.88 4.62
CA MET A 52 -0.08 6.29 4.72
C MET A 52 -0.78 6.99 5.87
N ALA A 53 -2.08 6.75 6.07
CA ALA A 53 -2.83 7.30 7.22
C ALA A 53 -2.21 6.85 8.55
N ALA A 54 -1.81 5.58 8.66
CA ALA A 54 -1.14 5.05 9.84
C ALA A 54 0.24 5.68 10.08
N LEU A 55 1.04 5.87 9.02
CA LEU A 55 2.34 6.53 9.10
C LEU A 55 2.21 7.99 9.53
N VAL A 56 1.25 8.73 8.99
CA VAL A 56 0.97 10.10 9.44
C VAL A 56 0.55 10.10 10.91
N ARG A 57 -0.33 9.19 11.32
CA ARG A 57 -0.85 9.16 12.70
C ARG A 57 0.20 8.81 13.76
N TRP A 58 1.19 7.98 13.42
CA TRP A 58 2.14 7.42 14.39
C TRP A 58 3.60 7.82 14.19
N CYS A 59 3.99 8.20 12.98
CA CYS A 59 5.38 8.55 12.65
C CYS A 59 5.56 10.04 12.36
N TRP A 60 4.49 10.81 12.12
CA TRP A 60 4.61 12.25 11.92
C TRP A 60 4.99 12.95 13.24
N PRO A 61 6.01 13.83 13.25
CA PRO A 61 6.40 14.54 14.46
C PRO A 61 5.35 15.58 14.85
N SER A 62 4.86 15.51 16.09
CA SER A 62 3.79 16.38 16.63
C SER A 62 4.29 17.71 17.20
N GLY A 63 5.46 18.19 16.77
CA GLY A 63 6.12 19.38 17.33
C GLY A 63 6.69 20.33 16.28
N LEU A 64 6.26 20.19 15.03
CA LEU A 64 6.70 21.04 13.92
C LEU A 64 6.00 22.41 13.89
N GLU A 65 4.93 22.60 14.67
CA GLU A 65 4.19 23.87 14.80
C GLU A 65 4.69 24.71 15.98
N ARG A 66 6.00 24.97 16.05
CA ARG A 66 6.52 26.11 16.82
C ARG A 66 7.00 27.14 15.82
N ASP A 67 6.25 28.22 15.71
CA ASP A 67 6.73 29.62 15.67
C ASP A 67 5.61 30.51 15.09
N GLU A 68 4.62 30.85 15.93
CA GLU A 68 4.00 32.18 16.03
C GLU A 68 3.63 32.46 17.50
#